data_AF-A0A1F7K9A8-F1
#
_entry.id   AF-A0A1F7K9A8-F1
#
_cell.length_a   1.000
_cell.length_b   1.000
_cell.length_c   1.000
_cell.angle_alpha   90.00
_cell.angle_beta   90.00
_cell.angle_gamma   90.00
#
_symmetry.space_group_name_H-M   'P 1'
#
loop_
_entity.id
_entity.type
_entity.pdbx_description
1 polymer ?
#
loop_
_entity_poly.entity_id
_entity_poly.type
_entity_poly.pdbx_seq_one_letter_code
_entity_poly.pdbx_strand_id
1 'polypeptide(L)'
;MNALTSLTKEELTEAFFQTVQEEEDLQARKVAVKDELLNRMEADSEVIGNYSVSKRKRYSFTVTDQEAQELGAVKMSKDSTALKTLFLKGALSEDKVRITQYLVISPVQK
;
A
#
# COMPACT_ATOMS: atom_id res chain seq x y z
N MET A 1 21.10 32.64 -1.50
CA MET A 1 20.26 32.84 -2.71
C MET A 1 19.77 31.47 -3.13
N ASN A 2 18.46 31.26 -3.28
CA ASN A 2 17.95 29.99 -3.82
C ASN A 2 18.36 29.91 -5.29
N ALA A 3 19.10 28.87 -5.69
CA ALA A 3 19.63 28.70 -7.05
C ALA A 3 18.55 28.75 -8.16
N LEU A 4 17.28 28.58 -7.78
CA LEU A 4 16.12 28.59 -8.67
C LEU A 4 15.68 29.99 -9.11
N THR A 5 16.03 31.06 -8.39
CA THR A 5 15.51 32.42 -8.69
C THR A 5 16.18 33.10 -9.90
N SER A 6 17.27 32.53 -10.42
CA SER A 6 18.01 33.05 -11.58
C SER A 6 17.74 32.29 -12.89
N LEU A 7 16.93 31.23 -12.85
CA LEU A 7 16.67 30.38 -14.01
C LEU A 7 15.58 30.98 -14.92
N THR A 8 15.72 30.76 -16.21
CA THR A 8 14.71 31.07 -17.24
C THR A 8 13.52 30.12 -17.15
N LYS A 9 12.41 30.45 -17.84
CA LYS A 9 11.21 29.59 -17.83
C LYS A 9 11.48 28.23 -18.47
N GLU A 10 12.29 28.22 -19.52
CA GLU A 10 12.74 27.03 -20.23
C GLU A 10 13.56 26.13 -19.29
N GLU A 11 14.55 26.70 -18.58
CA GLU A 11 15.38 25.95 -17.61
C GLU A 11 14.56 25.42 -16.43
N LEU A 12 13.58 26.19 -15.93
CA LEU A 12 12.68 25.72 -14.87
C LEU A 12 11.77 24.59 -15.36
N THR A 13 11.33 24.62 -16.62
CA THR A 13 10.49 23.57 -17.20
C THR A 13 11.27 22.27 -17.37
N GLU A 14 12.51 22.36 -17.86
CA GLU A 14 13.42 21.22 -17.98
C GLU A 14 13.74 20.62 -16.60
N ALA A 15 14.09 21.45 -15.62
CA ALA A 15 14.35 21.00 -14.25
C ALA A 15 13.13 20.32 -13.61
N PHE A 16 11.92 20.83 -13.87
CA PHE A 16 10.68 20.19 -13.41
C PHE A 16 10.50 18.81 -14.04
N PHE A 17 10.70 18.67 -15.35
CA PHE A 17 10.55 17.39 -16.03
C PHE A 17 11.58 16.36 -15.55
N GLN A 18 12.83 16.78 -15.34
CA GLN A 18 13.87 15.93 -14.75
C GLN A 18 13.50 15.48 -13.34
N THR A 19 12.97 16.38 -12.51
CA THR A 19 12.50 16.04 -11.15
C THR A 19 11.39 15.00 -11.19
N VAL A 20 10.43 15.13 -12.12
CA VAL A 20 9.34 14.15 -12.29
C VAL A 20 9.91 12.77 -12.64
N GLN A 21 10.87 12.70 -13.56
CA GLN A 21 11.52 11.43 -13.91
C GLN A 21 12.26 10.82 -12.72
N GLU A 22 12.99 11.64 -11.96
CA GLU A 22 13.68 11.19 -10.75
C GLU A 22 12.71 10.68 -9.69
N GLU A 23 11.55 11.33 -9.52
CA GLU A 23 10.48 10.86 -8.63
C GLU A 23 9.92 9.51 -9.06
N GLU A 24 9.67 9.32 -10.35
CA GLU A 24 9.22 8.04 -10.92
C GLU A 24 10.25 6.93 -10.69
N ASP A 25 11.53 7.20 -10.94
CA ASP A 25 12.63 6.27 -10.71
C ASP A 25 12.79 5.91 -9.23
N LEU A 26 12.71 6.90 -8.34
CA LEU A 26 12.77 6.69 -6.90
C LEU A 26 11.60 5.84 -6.42
N GLN A 27 10.40 6.08 -6.95
CA GLN A 27 9.22 5.29 -6.61
C GLN A 27 9.34 3.85 -7.12
N ALA A 28 9.84 3.65 -8.35
CA ALA A 28 10.09 2.31 -8.90
C ALA A 28 11.13 1.54 -8.05
N ARG A 29 12.25 2.19 -7.70
CA ARG A 29 13.28 1.61 -6.81
C ARG A 29 12.71 1.24 -5.44
N LYS A 30 11.90 2.11 -4.85
CA LYS A 30 11.23 1.85 -3.57
C LYS A 30 10.32 0.63 -3.63
N VAL A 31 9.55 0.47 -4.71
CA VAL A 31 8.71 -0.72 -4.92
C VAL A 31 9.58 -1.97 -5.02
N ALA A 32 10.61 -1.96 -5.86
CA ALA A 32 11.52 -3.10 -6.03
C ALA A 32 12.17 -3.53 -4.70
N VAL A 33 12.68 -2.56 -3.92
CA VAL A 33 13.28 -2.84 -2.59
C VAL A 33 12.27 -3.43 -1.63
N LYS A 34 11.03 -2.90 -1.61
CA LYS A 34 9.97 -3.39 -0.74
C LYS A 34 9.54 -4.81 -1.10
N ASP A 35 9.42 -5.11 -2.39
CA ASP A 35 9.03 -6.44 -2.87
C ASP A 35 10.11 -7.46 -2.56
N GLU A 36 11.39 -7.12 -2.79
CA GLU A 36 12.51 -7.97 -2.41
C GLU A 36 12.58 -8.20 -0.90
N LEU A 37 12.37 -7.16 -0.09
CA LEU A 37 12.31 -7.30 1.36
C LEU A 37 11.14 -8.21 1.76
N LEU A 38 9.96 -8.04 1.17
CA LEU A 38 8.79 -8.86 1.48
C LEU A 38 9.03 -10.35 1.18
N ASN A 39 9.75 -10.64 0.08
CA ASN A 39 10.11 -11.99 -0.34
C ASN A 39 11.15 -12.63 0.58
N ARG A 40 12.11 -11.85 1.10
CA ARG A 40 13.16 -12.34 2.00
C ARG A 40 12.72 -12.53 3.44
N MET A 41 11.76 -11.73 3.90
CA MET A 41 11.21 -11.89 5.23
C MET A 41 10.52 -13.25 5.34
N GLU A 42 10.90 -14.08 6.30
CA GLU A 42 10.18 -15.32 6.61
C GLU A 42 9.06 -15.04 7.60
N ALA A 43 9.37 -14.31 8.68
CA ALA A 43 8.43 -13.96 9.73
C ALA A 43 7.40 -12.90 9.29
N ASP A 44 6.25 -12.88 9.98
CA ASP A 44 5.24 -11.81 9.81
C ASP A 44 5.66 -10.49 10.44
N SER A 45 6.61 -10.50 11.37
CA SER A 45 7.21 -9.31 11.96
C SER A 45 8.62 -9.60 12.45
N GLU A 46 9.55 -8.67 12.21
CA GLU A 46 10.92 -8.76 12.70
C GLU A 46 11.52 -7.35 12.90
N VAL A 47 12.62 -7.27 13.66
CA VAL A 47 13.37 -6.03 13.87
C VAL A 47 14.65 -6.09 13.05
N ILE A 48 14.82 -5.13 12.14
CA ILE A 48 15.97 -5.02 11.25
C ILE A 48 16.70 -3.72 11.56
N GLY A 49 17.81 -3.82 12.30
CA GLY A 49 18.58 -2.66 12.77
C GLY A 49 17.72 -1.73 13.64
N ASN A 50 17.50 -0.50 13.19
CA ASN A 50 16.71 0.51 13.90
C ASN A 50 15.22 0.51 13.53
N TYR A 51 14.75 -0.48 12.77
CA TYR A 51 13.39 -0.51 12.25
C TYR A 51 12.65 -1.78 12.68
N SER A 52 11.38 -1.62 13.05
CA SER A 52 10.41 -2.70 13.12
C SER A 52 9.75 -2.85 11.76
N VAL A 53 9.81 -4.05 11.20
CA VAL A 53 9.21 -4.38 9.89
C VAL A 53 8.13 -5.43 10.09
N SER A 54 6.92 -5.17 9.59
CA SER A 54 5.80 -6.10 9.70
C SER A 54 5.09 -6.30 8.36
N LYS A 55 4.79 -7.56 8.03
CA LYS A 55 3.88 -7.92 6.95
C LYS A 55 2.43 -7.62 7.36
N ARG A 56 1.69 -7.01 6.45
CA ARG A 56 0.26 -6.71 6.60
C ARG A 56 -0.48 -7.11 5.35
N LYS A 57 -1.74 -7.48 5.51
CA LYS A 57 -2.64 -7.84 4.41
C LYS A 57 -3.78 -6.82 4.35
N ARG A 58 -3.99 -6.24 3.18
CA ARG A 58 -5.17 -5.44 2.86
C ARG A 58 -6.13 -6.31 2.07
N TYR A 59 -7.38 -6.34 2.50
CA TYR A 59 -8.46 -7.03 1.80
C TYR A 59 -9.30 -5.98 1.08
N SER A 60 -9.38 -6.09 -0.24
CA SER A 60 -10.20 -5.24 -1.09
C SER A 60 -11.35 -6.08 -1.63
N PHE A 61 -12.58 -5.65 -1.34
CA PHE A 61 -13.80 -6.40 -1.65
C PHE A 61 -14.53 -5.76 -2.84
N THR A 62 -14.91 -6.57 -3.83
CA THR A 62 -15.66 -6.13 -5.02
C THR A 62 -17.15 -6.44 -4.96
N VAL A 63 -17.63 -7.00 -3.84
CA VAL A 63 -19.06 -7.26 -3.58
C VAL A 63 -19.91 -6.01 -3.74
N THR A 64 -21.08 -6.15 -4.35
CA THR A 64 -22.12 -5.12 -4.47
C THR A 64 -22.82 -4.86 -3.13
N ASP A 65 -23.55 -3.75 -2.99
CA ASP A 65 -24.30 -3.46 -1.76
C ASP A 65 -25.41 -4.51 -1.51
N GLN A 66 -26.01 -5.04 -2.57
CA GLN A 66 -27.04 -6.08 -2.49
C GLN A 66 -26.47 -7.41 -1.99
N GLU A 67 -25.36 -7.89 -2.56
CA GLU A 67 -24.66 -9.10 -2.08
C GLU A 67 -24.21 -8.93 -0.62
N ALA A 68 -23.75 -7.74 -0.23
CA ALA A 68 -23.36 -7.46 1.14
C ALA A 68 -24.55 -7.51 2.11
N GLN A 69 -25.74 -7.04 1.70
CA GLN A 69 -26.96 -7.12 2.50
C GLN A 69 -27.45 -8.56 2.67
N GLU A 70 -27.45 -9.34 1.58
CA GLU A 70 -27.81 -10.77 1.59
C GLU A 70 -26.92 -11.59 2.53
N LEU A 71 -25.63 -11.21 2.63
CA LEU A 71 -24.67 -11.81 3.54
C LEU A 71 -24.70 -11.26 4.97
N GLY A 72 -25.61 -10.31 5.28
CA GLY A 72 -25.74 -9.68 6.59
C GLY A 72 -24.58 -8.75 6.97
N ALA A 73 -23.82 -8.26 5.99
CA ALA A 73 -22.62 -7.42 6.16
C ALA A 73 -22.89 -5.89 6.08
N VAL A 74 -24.11 -5.44 6.40
CA VAL A 74 -24.49 -4.02 6.25
C VAL A 74 -25.22 -3.49 7.48
N LYS A 75 -24.79 -2.31 7.96
CA LYS A 75 -25.62 -1.42 8.80
C LYS A 75 -26.01 -0.11 8.11
N MET A 76 -25.17 0.49 7.25
CA MET A 76 -25.53 1.63 6.36
C MET A 76 -24.61 1.79 5.13
N SER A 77 -23.49 1.07 5.08
CA SER A 77 -22.57 0.93 3.94
C SER A 77 -21.81 -0.41 4.07
N LYS A 78 -21.06 -0.85 3.05
CA LYS A 78 -20.28 -2.09 3.08
C LYS A 78 -19.33 -2.11 4.28
N ASP A 79 -19.59 -2.96 5.27
CA ASP A 79 -18.70 -3.12 6.40
C ASP A 79 -17.54 -4.05 6.01
N SER A 80 -16.39 -3.43 5.71
CA SER A 80 -15.15 -4.15 5.35
C SER A 80 -14.69 -5.16 6.41
N THR A 81 -15.01 -4.95 7.69
CA THR A 81 -14.66 -5.86 8.79
C THR A 81 -15.58 -7.09 8.79
N ALA A 82 -16.87 -6.88 8.58
CA ALA A 82 -17.84 -7.96 8.43
C ALA A 82 -17.54 -8.81 7.20
N LEU A 83 -17.25 -8.18 6.05
CA LEU A 83 -16.86 -8.86 4.81
C LEU A 83 -15.57 -9.67 4.97
N LYS A 84 -14.57 -9.12 5.66
CA LYS A 84 -13.36 -9.87 6.01
C LYS A 84 -13.69 -11.10 6.86
N THR A 85 -14.59 -10.97 7.83
CA THR A 85 -14.99 -12.07 8.70
C THR A 85 -15.69 -13.17 7.90
N LEU A 86 -16.59 -12.80 6.98
CA LEU A 86 -17.28 -13.75 6.10
C LEU A 86 -16.32 -14.47 5.15
N PHE A 87 -15.36 -13.75 4.58
CA PHE A 87 -14.30 -14.32 3.76
C PHE A 87 -13.47 -15.34 4.54
N LEU A 88 -12.99 -14.98 5.73
CA LEU A 88 -12.19 -15.89 6.56
C LEU A 88 -13.00 -17.12 7.05
N LYS A 89 -14.34 -17.03 7.07
CA LYS A 89 -15.24 -18.14 7.38
C LYS A 89 -15.62 -18.98 6.14
N GLY A 90 -15.15 -18.62 4.95
CA GLY A 90 -15.47 -19.29 3.69
C GLY A 90 -16.86 -18.98 3.13
N ALA A 91 -17.57 -18.00 3.70
CA ALA A 91 -18.91 -17.59 3.26
C ALA A 91 -18.89 -16.56 2.10
N LEU A 92 -17.72 -15.98 1.81
CA LEU A 92 -17.49 -15.10 0.67
C LEU A 92 -16.43 -15.72 -0.23
N SER A 93 -16.68 -15.75 -1.54
CA SER A 93 -15.83 -16.41 -2.51
C SER A 93 -14.54 -15.61 -2.81
N GLU A 94 -13.47 -16.33 -3.15
CA GLU A 94 -12.13 -15.74 -3.40
C GLU A 94 -12.10 -14.78 -4.59
N ASP A 95 -12.94 -14.99 -5.61
CA ASP A 95 -13.07 -14.11 -6.77
C ASP A 95 -13.57 -12.70 -6.43
N LYS A 96 -14.17 -12.54 -5.24
CA LYS A 96 -14.68 -11.26 -4.73
C LYS A 96 -13.70 -10.53 -3.81
N VAL A 97 -12.52 -11.10 -3.57
CA VAL A 97 -11.55 -10.59 -2.60
C VAL A 97 -10.16 -10.51 -3.22
N ARG A 98 -9.65 -9.29 -3.39
CA ARG A 98 -8.24 -9.07 -3.71
C ARG A 98 -7.46 -8.87 -2.42
N ILE A 99 -6.50 -9.76 -2.15
CA ILE A 99 -5.58 -9.64 -1.02
C ILE A 99 -4.27 -9.04 -1.50
N THR A 100 -3.89 -7.88 -0.95
CA THR A 100 -2.59 -7.26 -1.19
C THR A 100 -1.75 -7.33 0.06
N GLN A 101 -0.60 -8.02 -0.02
CA GLN A 101 0.38 -8.03 1.06
C GLN A 101 1.31 -6.83 0.93
N TYR A 102 1.64 -6.20 2.05
CA TYR A 102 2.52 -5.04 2.08
C TYR A 102 3.32 -4.98 3.38
N LEU A 103 4.48 -4.34 3.33
CA LEU A 103 5.29 -4.05 4.50
C LEU A 103 4.91 -2.72 5.15
N VAL A 104 4.91 -2.72 6.48
CA VAL A 104 4.94 -1.53 7.33
C VAL A 104 6.32 -1.48 7.98
N ILE A 105 7.02 -0.37 7.78
CA ILE A 105 8.35 -0.13 8.35
C ILE A 105 8.22 1.07 9.27
N SER A 106 8.61 0.92 10.53
CA SER A 106 8.55 2.00 11.53
C SER A 106 9.84 2.02 12.34
N PRO A 107 10.33 3.21 12.75
CA PRO A 107 11.49 3.27 13.63
C PRO A 107 11.16 2.58 14.97
N VAL A 108 12.10 1.83 15.51
CA VAL A 108 12.00 1.32 16.87
C VAL A 108 12.06 2.53 17.81
N GLN A 109 10.97 2.82 18.52
CA GLN A 109 11.00 3.82 19.58
C GLN A 109 11.99 3.32 20.65
N LYS A 110 13.03 4.12 20.92
CA LYS A 110 13.98 3.88 22.02
C LYS A 110 13.36 4.31 23.34
#